data_AF-A0A7X8ZG09-F1
#
_entry.id   AF-A0A7X8ZG09-F1
#
_cell.length_a   1.000
_cell.length_b   1.000
_cell.length_c   1.000
_cell.angle_alpha   90.00
_cell.angle_beta   90.00
_cell.angle_gamma   90.00
#
_symmetry.space_group_name_H-M   'P 1'
#
loop_
_entity.id
_entity.type
_entity.pdbx_description
1 polymer ?
#
loop_
_entity_poly.entity_id
_entity_poly.type
_entity_poly.pdbx_seq_one_letter_code
_entity_poly.pdbx_strand_id
1 'polypeptide(L)'
;HYTLGDVAEVFIKPASDTYYWELYGTPAAKMSTFFIPGRGALMGPLLISDPFELKVASQVQGTLNQWQDKDQGWSMEMAIPRTELEKFGAKFNPEQGWSIFLARYNYCRYLPSKEMSSFPQQQETANFHMLEEYATLQLLKP
;
A
#
# COMPACT_ATOMS: atom_id res chain seq x y z
N HIS A 1 3.48 4.18 -11.73
CA HIS A 1 2.23 3.46 -12.05
C HIS A 1 1.10 3.82 -11.11
N TYR A 2 1.37 3.93 -9.80
CA TYR A 2 0.39 4.26 -8.76
C TYR A 2 -0.45 5.54 -8.98
N THR A 3 0.03 6.49 -9.81
CA THR A 3 -0.69 7.74 -10.13
C THR A 3 -1.61 7.67 -11.35
N LEU A 4 -1.70 6.51 -12.02
CA LEU A 4 -2.34 6.40 -13.33
C LEU A 4 -3.79 5.89 -13.29
N GLY A 5 -4.37 5.69 -12.10
CA GLY A 5 -5.75 5.21 -11.95
C GLY A 5 -5.93 4.42 -10.66
N ASP A 6 -6.73 3.35 -10.74
CA ASP A 6 -6.97 2.43 -9.62
C ASP A 6 -5.68 1.89 -9.02
N VAL A 7 -5.61 1.95 -7.70
CA VAL A 7 -4.47 1.47 -6.94
C VAL A 7 -4.92 0.98 -5.58
N ALA A 8 -4.34 -0.14 -5.14
CA ALA A 8 -4.38 -0.56 -3.75
C ALA A 8 -2.99 -0.36 -3.15
N GLU A 9 -2.97 0.09 -1.90
CA GLU A 9 -1.79 0.51 -1.18
C GLU A 9 -1.72 -0.27 0.13
N VAL A 10 -0.52 -0.78 0.43
CA VAL A 10 -0.20 -1.46 1.67
C VAL A 10 0.89 -0.65 2.35
N PHE A 11 0.57 -0.13 3.52
CA PHE A 11 1.50 0.56 4.38
C PHE A 11 1.93 -0.40 5.49
N ILE A 12 3.24 -0.53 5.70
CA ILE A 12 3.80 -1.39 6.74
C ILE A 12 4.83 -0.60 7.52
N LYS A 13 4.73 -0.63 8.84
CA LYS A 13 5.57 0.16 9.73
C LYS A 13 6.00 -0.64 10.96
N PRO A 14 7.30 -0.68 11.33
CA PRO A 14 7.71 -1.23 12.61
C PRO A 14 7.37 -0.24 13.73
N ALA A 15 6.99 -0.76 14.90
CA ALA A 15 6.69 0.05 16.07
C ALA A 15 7.94 0.70 16.69
N SER A 16 9.13 0.12 16.43
CA SER A 16 10.40 0.54 17.02
C SER A 16 11.08 1.73 16.34
N ASP A 17 10.57 2.18 15.19
CA ASP A 17 11.25 3.17 14.36
C ASP A 17 10.27 4.21 13.78
N THR A 18 10.78 5.24 13.09
CA THR A 18 9.97 6.27 12.44
C THR A 18 9.63 5.93 11.00
N TYR A 19 10.47 5.11 10.35
CA TYR A 19 10.28 4.78 8.95
C TYR A 19 9.13 3.83 8.69
N TYR A 20 8.67 3.78 7.44
CA TYR A 20 7.66 2.86 6.96
C TYR A 20 7.78 2.65 5.45
N TRP A 21 7.10 1.63 4.94
CA TRP A 21 7.01 1.33 3.52
C TRP A 21 5.63 1.63 2.99
N GLU A 22 5.58 2.15 1.77
CA GLU A 22 4.38 2.29 0.97
C GLU A 22 4.52 1.38 -0.25
N LEU A 23 3.66 0.37 -0.34
CA LEU A 23 3.72 -0.68 -1.34
C LEU A 23 2.43 -0.64 -2.16
N TYR A 24 2.58 -0.40 -3.46
CA TYR A 24 1.46 -0.15 -4.35
C TYR A 24 1.30 -1.32 -5.31
N GLY A 25 0.05 -1.63 -5.65
CA GLY A 25 -0.27 -2.47 -6.80
C GLY A 25 -1.50 -1.97 -7.56
N THR A 26 -1.60 -2.37 -8.82
CA THR A 26 -2.62 -1.87 -9.75
C THR A 26 -3.36 -3.03 -10.43
N PRO A 27 -4.54 -2.79 -11.03
CA PRO A 27 -5.24 -3.81 -11.82
C PRO A 27 -4.39 -4.37 -12.97
N ALA A 28 -3.44 -3.59 -13.49
CA ALA A 28 -2.52 -3.98 -14.56
C ALA A 28 -1.29 -4.80 -14.07
N ALA A 29 -1.34 -5.31 -12.82
CA ALA A 29 -0.24 -6.00 -12.15
C ALA A 29 1.09 -5.21 -12.15
N LYS A 30 1.01 -3.88 -12.14
CA LYS A 30 2.17 -3.00 -11.93
C LYS A 30 2.30 -2.66 -10.46
N MET A 31 3.55 -2.56 -9.99
CA MET A 31 3.87 -2.15 -8.63
C MET A 31 4.64 -0.84 -8.56
N SER A 32 4.67 -0.24 -7.39
CA SER A 32 5.57 0.86 -7.00
C SER A 32 5.90 0.69 -5.52
N THR A 33 7.11 1.06 -5.10
CA THR A 33 7.57 0.90 -3.72
C THR A 33 8.25 2.16 -3.27
N PHE A 34 7.98 2.57 -2.04
CA PHE A 34 8.62 3.73 -1.42
C PHE A 34 9.03 3.38 -0.01
N PHE A 35 10.20 3.89 0.37
CA PHE A 35 10.67 3.88 1.74
C PHE A 35 10.60 5.31 2.26
N ILE A 36 9.88 5.50 3.36
CA ILE A 36 9.68 6.81 3.96
C ILE A 36 10.38 6.82 5.33
N PRO A 37 11.47 7.59 5.52
CA PRO A 37 12.24 7.63 6.77
C PRO A 37 11.45 8.08 7.99
N GLY A 38 10.37 8.85 7.79
CA GLY A 38 9.52 9.33 8.87
C GLY A 38 8.63 10.49 8.44
N ARG A 39 7.88 11.01 9.41
CA ARG A 39 6.95 12.13 9.20
C ARG A 39 7.69 13.37 8.72
N GLY A 40 7.08 14.11 7.79
CA GLY A 40 7.66 15.34 7.25
C GLY A 40 8.86 15.12 6.34
N ALA A 41 9.20 13.87 6.01
CA ALA A 41 10.17 13.59 4.95
C ALA A 41 9.65 14.20 3.63
N LEU A 42 10.47 15.03 3.01
CA LEU A 42 10.10 15.73 1.79
C LEU A 42 10.12 14.74 0.63
N MET A 43 8.95 14.43 0.07
CA MET A 43 8.81 13.52 -1.07
C MET A 43 9.69 14.01 -2.24
N GLY A 44 10.70 13.23 -2.60
CA GLY A 44 11.69 13.59 -3.61
C GLY A 44 12.49 12.38 -4.12
N PRO A 45 13.40 12.58 -5.09
CA PRO A 45 14.13 11.50 -5.75
C PRO A 45 14.95 10.61 -4.80
N LEU A 46 15.29 11.12 -3.61
CA LEU A 46 16.02 10.41 -2.55
C LEU A 46 15.17 9.37 -1.79
N LEU A 47 13.84 9.37 -1.99
CA LEU A 47 12.89 8.44 -1.37
C LEU A 47 12.40 7.35 -2.34
N ILE A 48 12.84 7.43 -3.61
CA ILE A 48 12.69 6.33 -4.56
C ILE A 48 13.58 5.21 -4.02
N SER A 49 12.94 4.13 -3.61
CA SER A 49 13.60 3.04 -2.90
C SER A 49 14.79 2.51 -3.68
N ASP A 50 15.82 2.05 -2.97
CA ASP A 50 16.66 0.97 -3.46
C ASP A 50 15.79 -0.14 -4.07
N PRO A 51 16.29 -0.93 -5.04
CA PRO A 51 15.53 -2.04 -5.61
C PRO A 51 14.87 -2.87 -4.50
N PHE A 52 13.54 -2.96 -4.55
CA PHE A 52 12.70 -3.70 -3.61
C PHE A 52 12.06 -4.85 -4.38
N GLU A 53 12.31 -6.10 -3.96
CA GLU A 53 11.86 -7.31 -4.67
C GLU A 53 10.38 -7.65 -4.47
N LEU A 54 9.50 -6.66 -4.61
CA LEU A 54 8.05 -6.84 -4.50
C LEU A 54 7.51 -7.62 -5.69
N LYS A 55 6.62 -8.58 -5.44
CA LYS A 55 5.87 -9.27 -6.50
C LYS A 55 4.38 -8.99 -6.35
N VAL A 56 3.74 -8.64 -7.46
CA VAL A 56 2.30 -8.38 -7.53
C VAL A 56 1.70 -9.17 -8.69
N ALA A 57 0.56 -9.80 -8.45
CA ALA A 57 -0.31 -10.34 -9.48
C ALA A 57 -1.71 -9.75 -9.29
N SER A 58 -2.42 -9.52 -10.40
CA SER A 58 -3.77 -8.93 -10.36
C SER A 58 -4.69 -9.66 -11.34
N GLN A 59 -5.96 -9.75 -10.99
CA GLN A 59 -7.01 -10.31 -11.84
C GLN A 59 -8.17 -9.33 -11.94
N VAL A 60 -8.51 -8.93 -13.16
CA VAL A 60 -9.64 -8.03 -13.46
C VAL A 60 -10.87 -8.87 -13.83
N GLN A 61 -12.02 -8.54 -13.26
CA GLN A 61 -13.32 -9.14 -13.56
C GLN A 61 -14.12 -8.20 -14.45
N GLY A 62 -13.72 -8.13 -15.73
CA GLY A 62 -14.21 -7.15 -16.71
C GLY A 62 -13.12 -6.85 -17.73
N THR A 63 -12.95 -5.58 -18.08
CA THR A 63 -11.95 -5.15 -19.06
C THR A 63 -11.06 -4.02 -18.54
N LEU A 64 -9.75 -4.15 -18.76
CA LEU A 64 -8.81 -3.13 -18.32
C LEU A 64 -8.84 -1.92 -19.29
N ASN A 65 -9.07 -0.72 -18.75
CA ASN A 65 -9.05 0.56 -19.47
C ASN A 65 -10.11 0.73 -20.59
N GLN A 66 -11.24 0.02 -20.51
CA GLN A 66 -12.41 0.33 -21.35
C GLN A 66 -13.38 1.20 -20.57
N TRP A 67 -13.32 2.51 -20.77
CA TRP A 67 -14.07 3.46 -19.95
C TRP A 67 -15.60 3.27 -20.04
N GLN A 68 -16.14 2.67 -21.10
CA GLN A 68 -17.58 2.40 -21.22
C GLN A 68 -18.03 1.11 -20.51
N ASP A 69 -17.09 0.24 -20.14
CA ASP A 69 -17.39 -0.97 -19.39
C ASP A 69 -17.70 -0.62 -17.92
N LYS A 70 -18.42 -1.52 -17.26
CA LYS A 70 -18.72 -1.46 -15.83
C LYS A 70 -18.26 -2.78 -15.21
N ASP A 71 -16.98 -2.80 -14.84
CA ASP A 71 -16.32 -3.96 -14.24
C ASP A 71 -16.99 -4.37 -12.92
N GLN A 72 -16.91 -5.66 -12.58
CA GLN A 72 -17.33 -6.17 -11.27
C GLN A 72 -16.28 -5.89 -10.18
N GLY A 73 -15.04 -5.67 -10.59
CA GLY A 73 -13.92 -5.32 -9.72
C GLY A 73 -12.63 -5.99 -10.17
N TRP A 74 -11.64 -5.95 -9.29
CA TRP A 74 -10.36 -6.60 -9.48
C TRP A 74 -9.82 -7.07 -8.14
N SER A 75 -9.01 -8.12 -8.18
CA SER A 75 -8.27 -8.63 -7.02
C SER A 75 -6.77 -8.51 -7.27
N MET A 76 -6.02 -8.48 -6.18
CA MET A 76 -4.56 -8.45 -6.18
C MET A 76 -4.02 -9.40 -5.13
N GLU A 77 -2.91 -10.04 -5.46
CA GLU A 77 -2.03 -10.70 -4.50
C GLU A 77 -0.66 -10.01 -4.51
N MET A 78 -0.12 -9.76 -3.32
CA MET A 78 1.17 -9.12 -3.12
C MET A 78 2.05 -10.01 -2.24
N ALA A 79 3.22 -10.38 -2.75
CA ALA A 79 4.23 -11.11 -1.99
C ALA A 79 5.38 -10.15 -1.63
N ILE A 80 5.52 -9.89 -0.33
CA ILE A 80 6.50 -8.98 0.24
C ILE A 80 7.60 -9.82 0.88
N PRO A 81 8.84 -9.82 0.36
CA PRO A 81 9.92 -10.56 0.98
C PRO A 81 10.23 -10.02 2.37
N ARG A 82 10.33 -10.91 3.35
CA ARG A 82 10.71 -10.54 4.72
C ARG A 82 12.03 -9.77 4.77
N THR A 83 13.01 -10.18 3.95
CA THR A 83 14.33 -9.55 3.86
C THR A 83 14.25 -8.07 3.51
N GLU A 84 13.29 -7.66 2.69
CA GLU A 84 13.07 -6.27 2.30
C GLU A 84 12.61 -5.41 3.49
N LEU A 85 11.68 -5.94 4.30
CA LEU A 85 11.18 -5.27 5.52
C LEU A 85 12.24 -5.25 6.65
N GLU A 86 13.27 -6.08 6.58
CA GLU A 86 14.33 -6.12 7.59
C GLU A 86 15.60 -5.35 7.19
N LYS A 87 15.64 -4.74 6.00
CA LYS A 87 16.83 -4.05 5.45
C LYS A 87 17.40 -2.98 6.39
N PHE A 88 16.55 -2.29 7.15
CA PHE A 88 16.93 -1.19 8.03
C PHE A 88 16.97 -1.59 9.52
N GLY A 89 17.11 -2.89 9.80
CA GLY A 89 17.40 -3.40 11.15
C GLY A 89 16.18 -3.86 11.94
N ALA A 90 14.96 -3.44 11.59
CA ALA A 90 13.75 -4.02 12.17
C ALA A 90 13.66 -5.52 11.87
N LYS A 91 13.08 -6.29 12.79
CA LYS A 91 12.80 -7.72 12.62
C LYS A 91 11.32 -7.95 12.43
N PHE A 92 10.96 -8.63 11.35
CA PHE A 92 9.59 -8.98 11.03
C PHE A 92 9.26 -10.32 11.69
N ASN A 93 9.06 -10.27 13.01
CA ASN A 93 8.80 -11.45 13.84
C ASN A 93 7.75 -11.15 14.92
N PRO A 94 7.21 -12.17 15.61
CA PRO A 94 6.21 -11.99 16.68
C PRO A 94 6.66 -11.18 17.90
N GLU A 95 7.96 -10.97 18.09
CA GLU A 95 8.51 -10.28 19.27
C GLU A 95 8.58 -8.76 19.06
N GLN A 96 8.54 -8.30 17.81
CA GLN A 96 8.55 -6.90 17.45
C GLN A 96 7.17 -6.46 16.97
N GLY A 97 6.70 -5.32 17.48
CA GLY A 97 5.44 -4.74 17.05
C GLY A 97 5.53 -4.18 15.62
N TRP A 98 4.49 -4.42 14.84
CA TRP A 98 4.30 -3.84 13.52
C TRP A 98 2.90 -3.25 13.42
N SER A 99 2.74 -2.25 12.56
CA SER A 99 1.44 -1.75 12.16
C SER A 99 1.26 -1.85 10.65
N ILE A 100 0.01 -2.01 10.24
CA ILE A 100 -0.41 -2.15 8.85
C ILE A 100 -1.61 -1.25 8.57
N PHE A 101 -1.65 -0.71 7.36
CA PHE A 101 -2.80 0.02 6.86
C PHE A 101 -2.98 -0.28 5.38
N LEU A 102 -4.23 -0.41 4.96
CA LEU A 102 -4.61 -0.72 3.59
C LEU A 102 -5.42 0.45 3.06
N ALA A 103 -5.09 0.93 1.88
CA ALA A 103 -5.84 1.98 1.21
C ALA A 103 -6.16 1.59 -0.24
N ARG A 104 -7.22 2.19 -0.78
CA ARG A 104 -7.62 2.02 -2.16
C ARG A 104 -8.10 3.34 -2.72
N TYR A 105 -7.60 3.67 -3.91
CA TYR A 105 -8.15 4.70 -4.78
C TYR A 105 -8.91 4.03 -5.92
N ASN A 106 -10.12 4.50 -6.17
CA ASN A 106 -11.06 3.96 -7.15
C ASN A 106 -11.52 5.06 -8.11
N TYR A 107 -11.21 4.89 -9.37
CA TYR A 107 -11.52 5.80 -10.46
C TYR A 107 -12.53 5.15 -11.38
N CYS A 108 -13.67 5.80 -11.56
CA CYS A 108 -14.71 5.31 -12.46
C CYS A 108 -15.52 6.47 -13.00
N ARG A 109 -15.85 6.44 -14.30
CA ARG A 109 -16.66 7.48 -14.95
C ARG A 109 -18.07 7.64 -14.37
N TYR A 110 -18.54 6.64 -13.64
CA TYR A 110 -19.86 6.61 -13.01
C TYR A 110 -19.81 7.12 -11.56
N LEU A 111 -18.63 7.47 -11.04
CA LEU A 111 -18.46 8.12 -9.75
C LEU A 111 -18.36 9.64 -9.94
N PRO A 112 -18.89 10.44 -9.00
CA PRO A 112 -18.80 11.91 -9.07
C PRO A 112 -17.36 12.42 -8.85
N SER A 113 -16.52 11.63 -8.18
CA SER A 113 -15.10 11.86 -7.95
C SER A 113 -14.43 10.51 -7.66
N LYS A 114 -13.10 10.49 -7.54
CA LYS A 114 -12.41 9.29 -7.07
C LYS A 114 -12.94 8.89 -5.69
N GLU A 115 -13.22 7.61 -5.52
CA GLU A 115 -13.60 7.05 -4.23
C GLU A 115 -12.34 6.57 -3.51
N MET A 116 -12.27 6.86 -2.22
CA MET A 116 -11.16 6.47 -1.35
C MET A 116 -11.73 5.62 -0.22
N SER A 117 -11.09 4.49 0.05
CA SER A 117 -11.48 3.57 1.12
C SER A 117 -10.25 2.98 1.78
N SER A 118 -10.33 2.63 3.05
CA SER A 118 -9.20 2.07 3.78
C SER A 118 -9.62 1.04 4.82
N PHE A 119 -8.64 0.26 5.26
CA PHE A 119 -8.72 -0.55 6.46
C PHE A 119 -7.43 -0.39 7.30
N PRO A 120 -7.52 -0.01 8.58
CA PRO A 120 -8.73 0.44 9.29
C PRO A 120 -9.43 1.64 8.63
N GLN A 121 -10.71 1.80 8.96
CA GLN A 121 -11.46 2.98 8.54
C GLN A 121 -10.86 4.22 9.21
N GLN A 122 -10.49 5.22 8.42
CA GLN A 122 -9.97 6.49 8.94
C GLN A 122 -11.07 7.38 9.52
N GLN A 123 -10.63 8.38 10.29
CA GLN A 123 -11.47 9.51 10.67
C GLN A 123 -11.99 10.29 9.44
N GLU A 124 -12.89 11.25 9.68
CA GLU A 124 -13.71 11.91 8.64
C GLU A 124 -12.92 12.51 7.45
N THR A 125 -11.64 12.85 7.64
CA THR A 125 -10.76 13.33 6.56
C THR A 125 -9.77 12.24 6.16
N ALA A 126 -9.89 11.72 4.93
CA ALA A 126 -8.97 10.74 4.40
C ALA A 126 -7.54 11.31 4.28
N ASN A 127 -6.63 10.76 5.06
CA ASN A 127 -5.20 11.02 5.01
C ASN A 127 -4.44 9.74 5.38
N PHE A 128 -4.09 8.95 4.37
CA PHE A 128 -3.48 7.62 4.55
C PHE A 128 -2.09 7.63 5.21
N HIS A 129 -1.51 8.82 5.45
CA HIS A 129 -0.24 8.98 6.17
C HIS A 129 -0.43 9.27 7.67
N MET A 130 -1.65 9.19 8.20
CA MET A 130 -1.94 9.24 9.65
C MET A 130 -1.55 7.91 10.31
N LEU A 131 -0.27 7.78 10.66
CA LEU A 131 0.33 6.54 11.18
C LEU A 131 -0.33 6.02 12.48
N GLU A 132 -0.95 6.91 13.26
CA GLU A 132 -1.73 6.58 14.46
C GLU A 132 -2.96 5.73 14.18
N GLU A 133 -3.48 5.80 12.95
CA GLU A 133 -4.69 5.07 12.53
C GLU A 133 -4.36 3.69 11.94
N TYR A 134 -3.07 3.32 11.93
CA TYR A 134 -2.66 2.01 11.43
C TYR A 134 -3.01 0.95 12.48
N ALA A 135 -3.56 -0.17 12.03
CA ALA A 135 -3.84 -1.29 12.93
C ALA A 135 -2.55 -1.98 13.35
N THR A 136 -2.54 -2.53 14.57
CA THR A 136 -1.50 -3.46 14.98
C THR A 136 -1.53 -4.72 14.11
N LEU A 137 -0.39 -5.06 13.51
CA LEU A 137 -0.17 -6.32 12.80
C LEU A 137 0.43 -7.33 13.78
N GLN A 138 -0.37 -8.30 14.21
CA GLN A 138 0.09 -9.39 15.07
C GLN A 138 0.67 -10.51 14.21
N LEU A 139 1.99 -10.69 14.26
CA LEU A 139 2.66 -11.82 13.64
C LEU A 139 2.57 -13.04 14.56
N LEU A 140 2.05 -14.15 14.04
CA LEU A 140 1.96 -15.41 14.77
C LEU A 140 3.16 -16.30 14.42
N LYS A 141 3.54 -17.17 15.36
CA LYS A 141 4.50 -18.24 15.05
C LYS A 141 3.83 -19.20 14.04
N PRO A 142 4.58 -19.73 13.06
CA PRO A 142 4.08 -20.74 12.13
C PRO A 142 3.53 -21.97 12.87
#